data_AF-A0A9P0TSD0-F1
#
_entry.id   AF-A0A9P0TSD0-F1
#
_cell.length_a   1.000
_cell.length_b   1.000
_cell.length_c   1.000
_cell.angle_alpha   90.00
_cell.angle_beta   90.00
_cell.angle_gamma   90.00
#
_symmetry.space_group_name_H-M   'P 1'
#
loop_
_entity.id
_entity.type
_entity.pdbx_description
1 polymer ?
#
loop_
_entity_poly.entity_id
_entity_poly.type
_entity_poly.pdbx_seq_one_letter_code
_entity_poly.pdbx_strand_id
1 'polypeptide(L)'
;MKTMRLLTLFLIGVINVNANTVPVFLLDYESVLPHVVVEPNPFNKVDTSSFFDIIHEAIRNSKVVIMFVEEKFSTEDISIKDEFGTPFPYLKQGLGDKKVMYFPKVIEPYKLLKQVFQHQKNSVYYVSSTSNKIQIRNGRQKHFYIYFKDSVNDTRANTLRRHDMVMQEIYFVIRRIASGPVVGFYTGKMNPVVIRKINFLPPRVAVRKQVPGVTVTSTGALFRLFGVYSTVGTRRSTFSQSPLVTEERWARRQLNIRMAYTDFELEFTFSSKPEGWIAENVALLEWGEEVGHTKLGVTVPWEHSYICGEPLTIVNTRDGSAVIISQYQLQSFHSDVYLRNSSGGNNTHCFGPAIHCGPYFNSRILSGLMITFLFLGILTYGVIILYNCNSNDRYDDAQGKPLVIASDMH
;
A
#
# COMPACT_ATOMS: atom_id res chain seq x y z
N MET A 1 -3.93 21.08 -21.24
CA MET A 1 -2.87 20.87 -20.20
C MET A 1 -3.36 20.68 -18.77
N LYS A 2 -4.62 20.98 -18.40
CA LYS A 2 -5.15 20.74 -17.03
C LYS A 2 -5.67 19.31 -16.78
N THR A 3 -6.19 18.65 -17.82
CA THR A 3 -6.73 17.27 -17.76
C THR A 3 -5.65 16.20 -17.56
N MET A 4 -4.43 16.43 -18.04
CA MET A 4 -3.30 15.50 -17.93
C MET A 4 -2.68 15.44 -16.52
N ARG A 5 -2.95 16.44 -15.67
CA ARG A 5 -2.53 16.44 -14.24
C ARG A 5 -3.45 15.60 -13.35
N LEU A 6 -4.71 15.40 -13.74
CA LEU A 6 -5.68 14.64 -12.94
C LEU A 6 -5.43 13.13 -13.03
N LEU A 7 -5.03 12.65 -14.21
CA LEU A 7 -4.77 11.22 -14.44
C LEU A 7 -3.45 10.75 -13.81
N THR A 8 -2.46 11.64 -13.70
CA THR A 8 -1.16 11.36 -13.05
C THR A 8 -1.26 11.30 -11.53
N LEU A 9 -2.25 11.96 -10.92
CA LEU A 9 -2.52 11.88 -9.48
C LEU A 9 -3.11 10.53 -9.05
N PHE A 10 -3.79 9.79 -9.94
CA PHE A 10 -4.41 8.50 -9.62
C PHE A 10 -3.41 7.33 -9.60
N LEU A 11 -2.26 7.46 -10.30
CA LEU A 11 -1.25 6.39 -10.42
C LEU A 11 -0.12 6.45 -9.38
N ILE A 12 0.03 7.56 -8.63
CA ILE A 12 1.13 7.74 -7.66
C ILE A 12 0.71 7.40 -6.22
N GLY A 13 -0.57 7.09 -5.96
CA GLY A 13 -1.11 6.91 -4.61
C GLY A 13 -0.71 5.64 -3.83
N VAL A 14 0.13 4.75 -4.37
CA VAL A 14 0.39 3.43 -3.75
C VAL A 14 1.88 3.21 -3.45
N ILE A 15 2.56 4.20 -2.87
CA ILE A 15 3.72 3.95 -1.99
C ILE A 15 3.71 4.97 -0.84
N ASN A 16 2.63 4.99 -0.04
CA ASN A 16 2.74 5.57 1.29
C ASN A 16 3.47 4.56 2.17
N VAL A 17 4.80 4.72 2.26
CA VAL A 17 5.56 4.24 3.41
C VAL A 17 4.82 4.77 4.65
N ASN A 18 4.36 3.88 5.52
CA ASN A 18 3.62 4.24 6.74
C ASN A 18 4.53 5.08 7.65
N ALA A 19 4.55 6.39 7.44
CA ALA A 19 5.23 7.32 8.32
C ALA A 19 4.45 7.42 9.63
N ASN A 20 5.17 7.38 10.75
CA ASN A 20 4.56 7.44 12.07
C ASN A 20 3.95 8.83 12.31
N THR A 21 2.62 8.91 12.43
CA THR A 21 1.90 10.17 12.71
C THR A 21 1.55 10.29 14.18
N VAL A 22 1.92 11.40 14.82
CA VAL A 22 1.72 11.66 16.26
C VAL A 22 1.06 13.05 16.42
N PRO A 23 0.16 13.26 17.38
CA PRO A 23 -0.36 14.59 17.68
C PRO A 23 0.71 15.53 18.26
N VAL A 24 0.53 16.82 18.02
CA VAL A 24 1.40 17.89 18.55
C VAL A 24 0.53 19.01 19.12
N PHE A 25 0.84 19.47 20.33
CA PHE A 25 0.36 20.74 20.85
C PHE A 25 1.46 21.80 20.72
N LEU A 26 1.10 22.97 20.25
CA LEU A 26 1.95 24.16 20.20
C LEU A 26 1.46 25.13 21.26
N LEU A 27 2.31 25.43 22.24
CA LEU A 27 2.03 26.36 23.33
C LEU A 27 2.63 27.71 22.93
N ASP A 28 1.77 28.66 22.60
CA ASP A 28 2.10 30.02 22.19
C ASP A 28 1.34 31.05 23.04
N TYR A 29 1.70 31.12 24.31
CA TYR A 29 1.06 32.03 25.29
C TYR A 29 1.36 33.51 25.04
N GLU A 30 2.33 33.82 24.18
CA GLU A 30 2.73 35.19 23.84
C GLU A 30 2.31 35.58 22.42
N SER A 31 1.57 34.71 21.73
CA SER A 31 1.01 34.92 20.39
C SER A 31 2.06 35.35 19.37
N VAL A 32 3.25 34.72 19.42
CA VAL A 32 4.36 35.00 18.50
C VAL A 32 4.22 34.32 17.14
N LEU A 33 3.22 33.44 16.97
CA LEU A 33 2.88 32.74 15.73
C LEU A 33 1.45 33.07 15.28
N PRO A 34 1.10 34.34 15.02
CA PRO A 34 -0.29 34.74 14.72
C PRO A 34 -0.81 34.22 13.38
N HIS A 35 0.08 33.78 12.47
CA HIS A 35 -0.28 33.32 11.12
C HIS A 35 -0.47 31.80 11.03
N VAL A 36 -0.15 31.07 12.11
CA VAL A 36 -0.36 29.62 12.17
C VAL A 36 -1.83 29.37 12.45
N VAL A 37 -2.61 29.20 11.38
CA VAL A 37 -4.01 28.80 11.47
C VAL A 37 -4.08 27.29 11.42
N VAL A 38 -4.62 26.69 12.47
CA VAL A 38 -4.84 25.24 12.51
C VAL A 38 -6.24 24.94 12.04
N GLU A 39 -6.35 24.24 10.92
CA GLU A 39 -7.62 23.65 10.51
C GLU A 39 -7.94 22.47 11.44
N PRO A 40 -9.10 22.45 12.12
CA PRO A 40 -9.46 21.40 13.08
C PRO A 40 -9.84 20.07 12.42
N ASN A 41 -9.41 19.82 11.18
CA ASN A 41 -9.78 18.63 10.44
C ASN A 41 -8.93 17.42 10.89
N PRO A 42 -9.51 16.40 11.56
CA PRO A 42 -8.78 15.23 12.03
C PRO A 42 -8.30 14.31 10.89
N PHE A 43 -8.72 14.56 9.65
CA PHE A 43 -8.28 13.85 8.45
C PHE A 43 -7.11 14.54 7.75
N ASN A 44 -6.90 15.83 7.99
CA ASN A 44 -5.76 16.54 7.44
C ASN A 44 -4.50 16.13 8.21
N LYS A 45 -3.47 15.73 7.46
CA LYS A 45 -2.15 15.44 7.99
C LYS A 45 -1.29 16.67 7.76
N VAL A 46 -0.53 17.05 8.77
CA VAL A 46 0.52 18.07 8.62
C VAL A 46 1.77 17.36 8.12
N ASP A 47 2.15 17.70 6.90
CA ASP A 47 3.36 17.19 6.28
C ASP A 47 4.62 17.71 6.98
N THR A 48 5.71 16.96 6.85
CA THR A 48 6.99 17.29 7.50
C THR A 48 7.52 18.66 7.07
N SER A 49 7.31 19.08 5.82
CA SER A 49 7.71 20.41 5.33
C SER A 49 6.91 21.54 5.98
N SER A 50 5.58 21.43 6.01
CA SER A 50 4.73 22.43 6.65
C SER A 50 5.00 22.55 8.13
N PHE A 51 5.27 21.42 8.81
CA PHE A 51 5.66 21.46 10.22
C PHE A 51 7.06 22.05 10.43
N PHE A 52 7.99 21.84 9.50
CA PHE A 52 9.32 22.46 9.53
C PHE A 52 9.25 23.98 9.44
N ASP A 53 8.36 24.51 8.60
CA ASP A 53 8.14 25.96 8.46
C ASP A 53 7.65 26.56 9.79
N ILE A 54 6.71 25.89 10.47
CA ILE A 54 6.23 26.30 11.80
C ILE A 54 7.38 26.31 12.83
N ILE A 55 8.23 25.28 12.83
CA ILE A 55 9.39 25.24 13.73
C ILE A 55 10.37 26.40 13.42
N HIS A 56 10.62 26.68 12.15
CA HIS A 56 11.50 27.76 11.73
C HIS A 56 10.97 29.13 12.14
N GLU A 57 9.67 29.35 12.01
CA GLU A 57 9.01 30.56 12.48
C GLU A 57 9.09 30.69 14.00
N ALA A 58 8.87 29.59 14.73
CA ALA A 58 9.03 29.56 16.19
C ALA A 58 10.45 29.94 16.62
N ILE A 59 11.48 29.44 15.93
CA ILE A 59 12.89 29.80 16.21
C ILE A 59 13.16 31.28 15.94
N ARG A 60 12.56 31.85 14.89
CA ARG A 60 12.74 33.24 14.52
C ARG A 60 12.10 34.19 15.53
N ASN A 61 10.90 33.85 15.99
CA ASN A 61 10.06 34.75 16.78
C ASN A 61 10.17 34.52 18.30
N SER A 62 10.79 33.42 18.74
CA SER A 62 11.03 33.12 20.16
C SER A 62 12.51 33.19 20.53
N LYS A 63 12.78 33.45 21.82
CA LYS A 63 14.11 33.33 22.40
C LYS A 63 14.37 31.93 22.97
N VAL A 64 13.32 31.25 23.42
CA VAL A 64 13.42 29.94 24.03
C VAL A 64 12.33 29.01 23.49
N VAL A 65 12.74 27.80 23.08
CA VAL A 65 11.84 26.73 22.65
C VAL A 65 11.85 25.56 23.64
N ILE A 66 10.69 25.16 24.14
CA ILE A 66 10.55 24.03 25.06
C ILE A 66 9.92 22.85 24.33
N MET A 67 10.43 21.64 24.50
CA MET A 67 9.92 20.42 23.88
C MET A 67 9.61 19.40 24.96
N PHE A 68 8.33 19.23 25.25
CA PHE A 68 7.79 18.21 26.13
C PHE A 68 7.54 16.94 25.33
N VAL A 69 8.15 15.83 25.73
CA VAL A 69 8.16 14.60 24.94
C VAL A 69 7.73 13.40 25.78
N GLU A 70 6.59 12.82 25.40
CA GLU A 70 6.12 11.51 25.87
C GLU A 70 6.85 10.36 25.16
N GLU A 71 6.98 9.22 25.83
CA GLU A 71 7.49 8.01 25.18
C GLU A 71 6.49 7.51 24.12
N LYS A 72 5.20 7.47 24.47
CA LYS A 72 4.09 7.08 23.60
C LYS A 72 3.02 8.15 23.67
N PHE A 73 2.51 8.61 22.53
CA PHE A 73 1.44 9.61 22.49
C PHE A 73 0.55 9.41 21.28
N SER A 74 -0.76 9.57 21.46
CA SER A 74 -1.77 9.27 20.45
C SER A 74 -2.98 10.19 20.55
N THR A 75 -3.81 10.20 19.52
CA THR A 75 -5.10 10.92 19.54
C THR A 75 -6.06 10.34 20.58
N GLU A 76 -5.92 9.05 20.87
CA GLU A 76 -6.69 8.29 21.84
C GLU A 76 -6.41 8.83 23.24
N ASP A 77 -5.15 9.12 23.58
CA ASP A 77 -4.75 9.73 24.86
C ASP A 77 -5.48 11.07 25.11
N ILE A 78 -5.72 11.85 24.05
CA ILE A 78 -6.40 13.16 24.11
C ILE A 78 -7.92 12.98 24.27
N SER A 79 -8.46 11.91 23.69
CA SER A 79 -9.88 11.58 23.77
C SER A 79 -10.32 10.92 25.10
N ILE A 80 -9.37 10.53 25.95
CA ILE A 80 -9.66 9.93 27.26
C ILE A 80 -10.50 10.90 28.10
N LYS A 81 -11.58 10.38 28.67
CA LYS A 81 -12.39 11.05 29.69
C LYS A 81 -12.55 10.14 30.90
N ASP A 82 -12.25 10.64 32.08
CA ASP A 82 -12.53 9.98 33.36
C ASP A 82 -13.53 10.81 34.18
N GLU A 83 -13.74 10.45 35.45
CA GLU A 83 -14.64 11.14 36.37
C GLU A 83 -14.27 12.64 36.57
N PHE A 84 -13.01 13.01 36.33
CA PHE A 84 -12.51 14.39 36.40
C PHE A 84 -12.47 15.08 35.03
N GLY A 85 -12.98 14.44 33.98
CA GLY A 85 -13.01 14.96 32.62
C GLY A 85 -11.75 14.62 31.82
N THR A 86 -11.17 15.62 31.15
CA THR A 86 -9.95 15.41 30.34
C THR A 86 -8.72 15.29 31.25
N PRO A 87 -7.74 14.46 30.90
CA PRO A 87 -6.45 14.46 31.58
C PRO A 87 -5.62 15.72 31.30
N PHE A 88 -6.06 16.62 30.41
CA PHE A 88 -5.31 17.83 30.05
C PHE A 88 -6.04 19.14 30.41
N PRO A 89 -6.29 19.43 31.71
CA PRO A 89 -7.00 20.65 32.11
C PRO A 89 -6.34 21.95 31.63
N TYR A 90 -5.01 22.09 31.71
CA TYR A 90 -4.28 23.30 31.36
C TYR A 90 -4.16 23.49 29.84
N LEU A 91 -3.85 22.42 29.09
CA LEU A 91 -3.88 22.52 27.62
C LEU A 91 -5.30 22.80 27.10
N LYS A 92 -6.34 22.22 27.72
CA LYS A 92 -7.74 22.54 27.39
C LYS A 92 -8.06 24.01 27.64
N GLN A 93 -7.61 24.58 28.75
CA GLN A 93 -7.78 26.00 29.03
C GLN A 93 -7.02 26.85 27.98
N GLY A 94 -5.79 26.50 27.67
CA GLY A 94 -4.98 27.19 26.67
C GLY A 94 -5.58 27.14 25.25
N LEU A 95 -6.24 26.04 24.88
CA LEU A 95 -7.00 25.92 23.64
C LEU A 95 -8.20 26.88 23.62
N GLY A 96 -8.95 26.98 24.72
CA GLY A 96 -10.07 27.92 24.86
C GLY A 96 -9.62 29.38 24.75
N ASP A 97 -8.47 29.68 25.33
CA ASP A 97 -7.83 31.00 25.31
C ASP A 97 -7.13 31.34 23.98
N LYS A 98 -7.11 30.42 23.00
CA LYS A 98 -6.33 30.52 21.75
C LYS A 98 -4.81 30.73 21.97
N LYS A 99 -4.29 30.29 23.10
CA LYS A 99 -2.86 30.30 23.46
C LYS A 99 -2.17 28.96 23.19
N VAL A 100 -2.95 27.92 22.92
CA VAL A 100 -2.46 26.60 22.54
C VAL A 100 -3.13 26.22 21.23
N MET A 101 -2.36 25.63 20.32
CA MET A 101 -2.84 25.09 19.07
C MET A 101 -2.65 23.57 19.05
N TYR A 102 -3.58 22.85 18.45
CA TYR A 102 -3.58 21.39 18.45
C TYR A 102 -3.55 20.82 17.03
N PHE A 103 -2.45 20.15 16.69
CA PHE A 103 -2.25 19.45 15.43
C PHE A 103 -2.53 17.95 15.63
N PRO A 104 -3.64 17.40 15.10
CA PRO A 104 -4.05 16.04 15.40
C PRO A 104 -3.13 14.97 14.81
N LYS A 105 -2.54 15.22 13.64
CA LYS A 105 -1.69 14.26 12.91
C LYS A 105 -0.53 14.97 12.26
N VAL A 106 0.65 14.88 12.87
CA VAL A 106 1.91 15.39 12.30
C VAL A 106 2.81 14.21 11.95
N ILE A 107 3.44 14.27 10.77
CA ILE A 107 4.35 13.22 10.29
C ILE A 107 5.71 13.35 11.00
N GLU A 108 6.06 12.35 11.81
CA GLU A 108 7.34 12.21 12.52
C GLU A 108 7.85 13.46 13.28
N PRO A 109 7.01 14.16 14.06
CA PRO A 109 7.35 15.45 14.67
C PRO A 109 8.58 15.39 15.57
N TYR A 110 8.73 14.33 16.37
CA TYR A 110 9.87 14.17 17.27
C TYR A 110 11.22 14.05 16.53
N LYS A 111 11.23 13.35 15.37
CA LYS A 111 12.47 13.23 14.58
C LYS A 111 12.88 14.59 14.02
N LEU A 112 11.91 15.37 13.54
CA LEU A 112 12.16 16.70 13.01
C LEU A 112 12.66 17.67 14.10
N LEU A 113 12.00 17.69 15.26
CA LEU A 113 12.44 18.48 16.41
C LEU A 113 13.87 18.10 16.82
N LYS A 114 14.19 16.81 16.87
CA LYS A 114 15.54 16.31 17.18
C LYS A 114 16.59 16.70 16.14
N GLN A 115 16.21 16.79 14.87
CA GLN A 115 17.09 17.21 13.78
C GLN A 115 17.39 18.72 13.86
N VAL A 116 16.37 19.54 14.15
CA VAL A 116 16.50 21.00 14.23
C VAL A 116 17.18 21.43 15.53
N PHE A 117 16.74 20.88 16.66
CA PHE A 117 17.28 21.16 18.00
C PHE A 117 18.15 19.99 18.45
N GLN A 118 19.46 20.07 18.19
CA GLN A 118 20.41 19.03 18.59
C GLN A 118 20.45 18.85 20.11
N HIS A 119 20.50 17.60 20.58
CA HIS A 119 20.66 17.25 21.99
C HIS A 119 22.00 17.74 22.53
N GLN A 120 21.99 18.87 23.23
CA GLN A 120 23.13 19.29 24.04
C GLN A 120 22.96 18.72 25.45
N LYS A 121 24.03 18.25 26.10
CA LYS A 121 23.98 17.66 27.45
C LYS A 121 23.27 18.54 28.49
N ASN A 122 23.32 19.86 28.30
CA ASN A 122 22.70 20.82 29.21
C ASN A 122 21.25 21.19 28.83
N SER A 123 20.72 20.71 27.71
CA SER A 123 19.37 21.04 27.22
C SER A 123 18.33 19.95 27.50
N VAL A 124 18.72 18.83 28.10
CA VAL A 124 17.88 17.64 28.24
C VAL A 124 17.61 17.35 29.71
N TYR A 125 16.33 17.27 30.06
CA TYR A 125 15.84 17.04 31.40
C TYR A 125 14.90 15.85 31.40
N TYR A 126 15.03 15.00 32.42
CA TYR A 126 14.13 13.88 32.66
C TYR A 126 13.39 14.15 33.95
N VAL A 127 12.06 14.23 33.89
CA VAL A 127 11.22 14.60 35.02
C VAL A 127 10.44 13.37 35.46
N SER A 128 10.58 13.02 36.74
CA SER A 128 9.75 12.02 37.41
C SER A 128 8.87 12.68 38.45
N SER A 129 7.80 11.98 38.86
CA SER A 129 6.86 12.40 39.91
C SER A 129 7.53 12.72 41.26
N THR A 130 8.77 12.26 41.47
CA THR A 130 9.55 12.39 42.70
C THR A 130 10.67 13.44 42.61
N SER A 131 10.93 14.00 41.43
CA SER A 131 12.01 14.95 41.19
C SER A 131 11.54 16.40 41.41
N ASN A 132 11.48 16.82 42.67
CA ASN A 132 11.24 18.22 43.00
C ASN A 132 12.45 19.08 42.62
N LYS A 133 12.23 20.01 41.69
CA LYS A 133 13.09 21.14 41.26
C LYS A 133 14.04 20.83 40.10
N ILE A 134 13.55 21.03 38.87
CA ILE A 134 14.43 21.31 37.73
C ILE A 134 15.11 22.65 38.00
N GLN A 135 16.40 22.64 38.29
CA GLN A 135 17.16 23.86 38.49
C GLN A 135 17.69 24.36 37.15
N ILE A 136 16.87 25.13 36.43
CA ILE A 136 17.29 25.85 35.22
C ILE A 136 18.12 27.05 35.66
N ARG A 137 19.42 26.83 35.89
CA ARG A 137 20.30 27.81 36.53
C ARG A 137 20.80 28.92 35.60
N ASN A 138 20.67 28.79 34.28
CA ASN A 138 21.22 29.76 33.32
C ASN A 138 20.30 29.96 32.11
N GLY A 139 19.73 31.15 31.93
CA GLY A 139 18.93 31.56 30.76
C GLY A 139 19.71 31.69 29.44
N ARG A 140 20.84 30.98 29.29
CA ARG A 140 21.65 30.96 28.05
C ARG A 140 21.19 29.89 27.06
N GLN A 141 20.41 28.91 27.51
CA GLN A 141 19.92 27.84 26.65
C GLN A 141 18.76 28.37 25.80
N LYS A 142 18.85 28.16 24.48
CA LYS A 142 17.81 28.52 23.51
C LYS A 142 16.73 27.45 23.38
N HIS A 143 17.00 26.23 23.85
CA HIS A 143 16.04 25.13 23.77
C HIS A 143 16.16 24.14 24.93
N PHE A 144 15.03 23.52 25.29
CA PHE A 144 14.90 22.58 26.39
C PHE A 144 14.10 21.34 25.94
N TYR A 145 14.64 20.15 26.13
CA TYR A 145 13.92 18.87 26.04
C TYR A 145 13.53 18.40 27.43
N ILE A 146 12.25 18.09 27.61
CA ILE A 146 11.69 17.61 28.86
C ILE A 146 11.03 16.27 28.55
N TYR A 147 11.64 15.20 29.06
CA TYR A 147 11.15 13.84 28.94
C TYR A 147 10.48 13.41 30.22
N PHE A 148 9.29 12.85 30.11
CA PHE A 148 8.59 12.28 31.24
C PHE A 148 9.11 10.86 31.52
N LYS A 149 9.47 10.59 32.78
CA LYS A 149 9.82 9.26 33.27
C LYS A 149 8.80 8.84 34.32
N ASP A 150 7.91 7.95 33.91
CA ASP A 150 6.95 7.34 34.82
C ASP A 150 7.58 6.18 35.59
N SER A 151 7.37 6.14 36.90
CA SER A 151 7.85 5.08 37.78
C SER A 151 6.74 4.47 38.64
N VAL A 152 5.47 4.81 38.36
CA VAL A 152 4.33 4.47 39.22
C VAL A 152 3.29 3.68 38.43
N ASN A 153 2.71 2.67 39.07
CA ASN A 153 1.62 1.84 38.52
C ASN A 153 0.27 2.59 38.58
N ASP A 154 0.18 3.71 37.88
CA ASP A 154 -0.99 4.59 37.84
C ASP A 154 -1.75 4.44 36.52
N THR A 155 -3.00 4.88 36.47
CA THR A 155 -3.77 4.89 35.22
C THR A 155 -3.14 5.87 34.22
N ARG A 156 -3.32 5.61 32.92
CA ARG A 156 -2.81 6.49 31.86
C ARG A 156 -3.37 7.91 31.98
N ALA A 157 -4.66 8.04 32.33
CA ALA A 157 -5.33 9.32 32.53
C ALA A 157 -4.67 10.16 33.65
N ASN A 158 -4.44 9.55 34.81
CA ASN A 158 -3.79 10.23 35.94
C ASN A 158 -2.34 10.61 35.62
N THR A 159 -1.61 9.73 34.94
CA THR A 159 -0.24 10.01 34.50
C THR A 159 -0.18 11.24 33.58
N LEU A 160 -1.02 11.29 32.56
CA LEU A 160 -1.11 12.43 31.65
C LEU A 160 -1.54 13.71 32.37
N ARG A 161 -2.44 13.62 33.35
CA ARG A 161 -2.85 14.75 34.20
C ARG A 161 -1.71 15.32 35.04
N ARG A 162 -0.86 14.46 35.59
CA ARG A 162 0.37 14.91 36.25
C ARG A 162 1.31 15.58 35.27
N HIS A 163 1.47 15.04 34.05
CA HIS A 163 2.33 15.63 33.04
C HIS A 163 1.82 17.00 32.61
N ASP A 164 0.52 17.19 32.44
CA ASP A 164 -0.11 18.48 32.14
C ASP A 164 0.21 19.54 33.21
N MET A 165 0.13 19.17 34.48
CA MET A 165 0.51 20.06 35.59
C MET A 165 2.01 20.41 35.55
N VAL A 166 2.88 19.42 35.35
CA VAL A 166 4.33 19.62 35.24
C VAL A 166 4.68 20.50 34.03
N MET A 167 4.01 20.31 32.89
CA MET A 167 4.18 21.14 31.71
C MET A 167 3.88 22.60 32.01
N GLN A 168 2.76 22.86 32.68
CA GLN A 168 2.34 24.21 33.05
C GLN A 168 3.36 24.86 33.99
N GLU A 169 3.82 24.14 35.01
CA GLU A 169 4.82 24.66 35.96
C GLU A 169 6.14 25.00 35.28
N ILE A 170 6.66 24.10 34.45
CA ILE A 170 7.96 24.30 33.79
C ILE A 170 7.87 25.44 32.76
N TYR A 171 6.78 25.48 31.97
CA TYR A 171 6.56 26.56 31.01
C TYR A 171 6.55 27.91 31.73
N PHE A 172 5.84 28.00 32.86
CA PHE A 172 5.77 29.21 33.66
C PHE A 172 7.13 29.64 34.25
N VAL A 173 7.90 28.69 34.78
CA VAL A 173 9.24 28.96 35.33
C VAL A 173 10.19 29.47 34.24
N ILE A 174 10.22 28.82 33.07
CA ILE A 174 11.09 29.23 31.96
C ILE A 174 10.69 30.60 31.45
N ARG A 175 9.39 30.88 31.31
CA ARG A 175 8.89 32.18 30.90
C ARG A 175 9.34 33.32 31.82
N ARG A 176 9.43 33.08 33.14
CA ARG A 176 9.91 34.09 34.10
C ARG A 176 11.41 34.37 34.00
N ILE A 177 12.20 33.39 33.55
CA ILE A 177 13.66 33.48 33.49
C ILE A 177 14.12 33.95 32.09
N ALA A 178 13.35 33.64 31.04
CA ALA A 178 13.64 34.02 29.67
C ALA A 178 13.57 35.54 29.49
N SER A 179 14.52 36.10 28.75
CA SER A 179 14.57 37.53 28.41
C SER A 179 13.68 37.92 27.22
N GLY A 180 12.87 36.99 26.71
CA GLY A 180 12.01 37.21 25.56
C GLY A 180 11.12 35.99 25.30
N PRO A 181 10.46 35.93 24.12
CA PRO A 181 9.33 35.03 23.99
C PRO A 181 9.66 33.55 24.06
N VAL A 182 8.71 32.79 24.61
CA VAL A 182 8.85 31.35 24.83
C VAL A 182 7.75 30.63 24.06
N VAL A 183 8.14 29.58 23.32
CA VAL A 183 7.23 28.70 22.60
C VAL A 183 7.45 27.26 23.07
N GLY A 184 6.38 26.50 23.24
CA GLY A 184 6.42 25.10 23.65
C GLY A 184 5.86 24.15 22.59
N PHE A 185 6.44 22.97 22.47
CA PHE A 185 5.91 21.85 21.70
C PHE A 185 5.67 20.68 22.66
N TYR A 186 4.50 20.05 22.59
CA TYR A 186 4.21 18.81 23.30
C TYR A 186 3.84 17.71 22.30
N THR A 187 4.58 16.61 22.30
CA THR A 187 4.37 15.47 21.37
C THR A 187 4.92 14.16 21.96
N GLY A 188 4.83 13.06 21.21
CA GLY A 188 5.40 11.76 21.57
C GLY A 188 6.45 11.25 20.61
N LYS A 189 7.32 10.34 21.07
CA LYS A 189 8.31 9.67 20.22
C LYS A 189 7.67 8.70 19.24
N MET A 190 6.65 7.96 19.68
CA MET A 190 5.94 6.98 18.86
C MET A 190 4.43 7.04 19.09
N ASN A 191 3.66 6.71 18.04
CA ASN A 191 2.24 6.45 18.19
C ASN A 191 2.04 4.98 18.64
N PRO A 192 1.44 4.72 19.81
CA PRO A 192 1.16 3.35 20.28
C PRO A 192 0.10 2.63 19.45
N VAL A 193 -0.69 3.35 18.65
CA VAL A 193 -1.71 2.77 17.79
C VAL A 193 -1.03 2.11 16.60
N VAL A 194 -0.77 0.80 16.74
CA VAL A 194 -0.37 -0.05 15.62
C VAL A 194 -1.57 -0.14 14.68
N ILE A 195 -1.57 0.65 13.60
CA ILE A 195 -2.45 0.38 12.46
C ILE A 195 -2.07 -1.04 12.02
N ARG A 196 -2.88 -2.04 12.39
CA ARG A 196 -2.74 -3.39 11.86
C ARG A 196 -2.79 -3.21 10.35
N LYS A 197 -1.64 -3.35 9.67
CA LYS A 197 -1.67 -3.76 8.27
C LYS A 197 -2.53 -5.00 8.29
N ILE A 198 -3.73 -4.90 7.71
CA ILE A 198 -4.48 -6.08 7.34
C ILE A 198 -3.60 -6.70 6.27
N ASN A 199 -2.63 -7.50 6.70
CA ASN A 199 -2.03 -8.49 5.85
C ASN A 199 -3.21 -9.38 5.55
N PHE A 200 -3.81 -9.19 4.38
CA PHE A 200 -4.64 -10.22 3.80
C PHE A 200 -3.73 -11.44 3.75
N LEU A 201 -3.86 -12.31 4.76
CA LEU A 201 -3.42 -13.67 4.60
C LEU A 201 -4.14 -14.11 3.33
N PRO A 202 -3.43 -14.52 2.27
CA PRO A 202 -4.10 -15.05 1.11
C PRO A 202 -5.13 -16.06 1.63
N PRO A 203 -6.39 -16.00 1.17
CA PRO A 203 -7.43 -16.90 1.66
C PRO A 203 -6.81 -18.29 1.68
N ARG A 204 -6.89 -18.98 2.83
CA ARG A 204 -6.34 -20.34 2.96
C ARG A 204 -6.83 -21.11 1.74
N VAL A 205 -5.93 -21.34 0.79
CA VAL A 205 -6.26 -22.13 -0.39
C VAL A 205 -6.60 -23.47 0.22
N ALA A 206 -7.88 -23.84 0.19
CA ALA A 206 -8.29 -25.17 0.59
C ALA A 206 -7.30 -26.11 -0.09
N VAL A 207 -6.61 -26.95 0.69
CA VAL A 207 -5.61 -27.87 0.17
C VAL A 207 -6.36 -28.75 -0.83
N ARG A 208 -6.38 -28.32 -2.10
CA ARG A 208 -6.78 -29.16 -3.21
C ARG A 208 -5.81 -30.32 -3.09
N LYS A 209 -6.35 -31.51 -2.81
CA LYS A 209 -5.57 -32.75 -2.90
C LYS A 209 -4.75 -32.63 -4.17
N GLN A 210 -3.43 -32.45 -4.04
CA GLN A 210 -2.57 -32.30 -5.18
C GLN A 210 -2.71 -33.60 -5.95
N VAL A 211 -3.42 -33.56 -7.07
CA VAL A 211 -3.47 -34.70 -7.98
C VAL A 211 -2.02 -34.89 -8.43
N PRO A 212 -1.42 -36.08 -8.26
CA PRO A 212 -0.04 -36.29 -8.69
C PRO A 212 0.05 -35.94 -10.18
N GLY A 213 0.88 -34.94 -10.48
CA GLY A 213 1.17 -34.53 -11.84
C GLY A 213 2.28 -35.40 -12.41
N VAL A 214 2.19 -35.69 -13.71
CA VAL A 214 3.22 -36.42 -14.43
C VAL A 214 4.08 -35.44 -15.20
N THR A 215 5.39 -35.54 -15.05
CA THR A 215 6.37 -34.78 -15.84
C THR A 215 6.87 -35.63 -17.00
N VAL A 216 6.80 -35.09 -18.21
CA VAL A 216 7.29 -35.71 -19.44
C VAL A 216 8.39 -34.82 -20.00
N THR A 217 9.53 -35.42 -20.33
CA THR A 217 10.70 -34.73 -20.87
C THR A 217 10.96 -35.21 -22.29
N SER A 218 11.01 -34.29 -23.25
CA SER A 218 11.44 -34.53 -24.64
C SER A 218 12.72 -33.73 -24.90
N THR A 219 13.37 -33.95 -26.04
CA THR A 219 14.53 -33.12 -26.42
C THR A 219 14.14 -31.67 -26.71
N GLY A 220 12.92 -31.43 -27.21
CA GLY A 220 12.43 -30.12 -27.60
C GLY A 220 11.49 -29.44 -26.62
N ALA A 221 10.93 -30.15 -25.64
CA ALA A 221 10.01 -29.55 -24.67
C ALA A 221 9.89 -30.31 -23.34
N LEU A 222 9.42 -29.59 -22.33
CA LEU A 222 9.00 -30.10 -21.03
C LEU A 222 7.49 -29.97 -20.85
N PHE A 223 6.91 -30.99 -20.23
CA PHE A 223 5.48 -31.05 -19.95
C PHE A 223 5.24 -31.51 -18.52
N ARG A 224 4.26 -30.90 -17.87
CA ARG A 224 3.74 -31.36 -16.58
C ARG A 224 2.23 -31.39 -16.67
N LEU A 225 1.66 -32.58 -16.67
CA LEU A 225 0.23 -32.81 -16.90
C LEU A 225 -0.39 -33.33 -15.61
N PHE A 226 -1.52 -32.73 -15.19
CA PHE A 226 -2.20 -33.09 -13.96
C PHE A 226 -3.60 -33.59 -14.25
N GLY A 227 -3.95 -34.75 -13.68
CA GLY A 227 -5.30 -35.30 -13.74
C GLY A 227 -5.79 -35.45 -15.18
N VAL A 228 -5.10 -36.29 -15.95
CA VAL A 228 -5.50 -36.67 -17.31
C VAL A 228 -6.57 -37.76 -17.22
N TYR A 229 -7.67 -37.59 -17.92
CA TYR A 229 -8.74 -38.57 -17.96
C TYR A 229 -9.52 -38.50 -19.27
N SER A 230 -10.04 -39.65 -19.71
CA SER A 230 -10.99 -39.74 -20.81
C SER A 230 -12.41 -39.86 -20.26
N THR A 231 -13.36 -39.30 -21.01
CA THR A 231 -14.80 -39.36 -20.73
C THR A 231 -15.53 -39.91 -21.94
N VAL A 232 -16.34 -40.94 -21.71
CA VAL A 232 -17.22 -41.55 -22.73
C VAL A 232 -18.60 -41.68 -22.10
N GLY A 233 -19.52 -40.78 -22.46
CA GLY A 233 -20.82 -40.67 -21.80
C GLY A 233 -20.68 -40.37 -20.30
N THR A 234 -21.11 -41.30 -19.45
CA THR A 234 -21.01 -41.19 -17.97
C THR A 234 -19.76 -41.84 -17.38
N ARG A 235 -18.98 -42.57 -18.19
CA ARG A 235 -17.77 -43.28 -17.73
C ARG A 235 -16.55 -42.38 -17.79
N ARG A 236 -15.69 -42.50 -16.76
CA ARG A 236 -14.44 -41.76 -16.64
C ARG A 236 -13.28 -42.72 -16.41
N SER A 237 -12.28 -42.66 -17.28
CA SER A 237 -11.03 -43.43 -17.15
C SER A 237 -9.89 -42.47 -16.86
N THR A 238 -9.21 -42.63 -15.73
CA THR A 238 -8.11 -41.74 -15.31
C THR A 238 -6.76 -42.33 -15.65
N PHE A 239 -5.87 -41.52 -16.21
CA PHE A 239 -4.52 -41.91 -16.62
C PHE A 239 -3.50 -41.21 -15.72
N SER A 240 -2.96 -41.96 -14.75
CA SER A 240 -1.95 -41.45 -13.79
C SER A 240 -0.51 -41.83 -14.15
N GLN A 241 -0.33 -42.68 -15.16
CA GLN A 241 0.98 -43.08 -15.65
C GLN A 241 1.58 -42.00 -16.55
N SER A 242 2.92 -41.95 -16.63
CA SER A 242 3.59 -41.08 -17.58
C SER A 242 3.40 -41.60 -19.00
N PRO A 243 2.94 -40.76 -19.93
CA PRO A 243 2.96 -41.15 -21.33
C PRO A 243 4.42 -41.26 -21.80
N LEU A 244 4.61 -42.05 -22.85
CA LEU A 244 5.89 -42.19 -23.53
C LEU A 244 5.94 -41.23 -24.72
N VAL A 245 7.04 -40.51 -24.90
CA VAL A 245 7.28 -39.74 -26.13
C VAL A 245 7.58 -40.73 -27.25
N THR A 246 6.68 -40.86 -28.21
CA THR A 246 6.80 -41.81 -29.33
C THR A 246 7.51 -41.20 -30.52
N GLU A 247 7.28 -39.91 -30.78
CA GLU A 247 7.85 -39.22 -31.93
C GLU A 247 8.09 -37.74 -31.63
N GLU A 248 9.20 -37.21 -32.15
CA GLU A 248 9.53 -35.79 -32.08
C GLU A 248 10.00 -35.34 -33.47
N ARG A 249 9.22 -34.45 -34.10
CA ARG A 249 9.50 -33.92 -35.44
C ARG A 249 9.84 -32.45 -35.38
N TRP A 250 11.03 -32.12 -35.85
CA TRP A 250 11.50 -30.74 -35.99
C TRP A 250 11.35 -30.27 -37.43
N ALA A 251 10.66 -29.16 -37.61
CA ALA A 251 10.69 -28.35 -38.82
C ALA A 251 11.32 -26.98 -38.50
N ARG A 252 11.68 -26.20 -39.54
CA ARG A 252 12.45 -24.94 -39.39
C ARG A 252 11.89 -23.96 -38.35
N ARG A 253 10.57 -23.95 -38.12
CA ARG A 253 9.90 -23.08 -37.15
C ARG A 253 8.79 -23.81 -36.39
N GLN A 254 8.80 -25.14 -36.39
CA GLN A 254 7.72 -25.92 -35.80
C GLN A 254 8.28 -27.17 -35.14
N LEU A 255 7.73 -27.53 -34.00
CA LEU A 255 8.09 -28.70 -33.22
C LEU A 255 6.80 -29.47 -32.93
N ASN A 256 6.73 -30.71 -33.42
CA ASN A 256 5.62 -31.60 -33.14
C ASN A 256 6.11 -32.73 -32.22
N ILE A 257 5.43 -32.92 -31.10
CA ILE A 257 5.77 -33.96 -30.12
C ILE A 257 4.56 -34.85 -29.91
N ARG A 258 4.73 -36.14 -30.18
CA ARG A 258 3.72 -37.17 -29.96
C ARG A 258 3.99 -37.94 -28.67
N MET A 259 2.93 -38.13 -27.90
CA MET A 259 2.95 -38.82 -26.62
C MET A 259 1.89 -39.90 -26.59
N ALA A 260 2.30 -41.14 -26.38
CA ALA A 260 1.37 -42.25 -26.24
C ALA A 260 0.98 -42.50 -24.78
N TYR A 261 -0.33 -42.50 -24.55
CA TYR A 261 -0.96 -43.15 -23.41
C TYR A 261 -1.32 -44.59 -23.78
N THR A 262 -1.83 -45.38 -22.83
CA THR A 262 -2.22 -46.77 -23.09
C THR A 262 -3.29 -46.91 -24.15
N ASP A 263 -4.19 -45.92 -24.26
CA ASP A 263 -5.42 -46.03 -25.06
C ASP A 263 -5.50 -45.00 -26.19
N PHE A 264 -4.66 -43.96 -26.19
CA PHE A 264 -4.68 -42.86 -27.16
C PHE A 264 -3.32 -42.17 -27.24
N GLU A 265 -3.12 -41.33 -28.26
CA GLU A 265 -1.93 -40.48 -28.38
C GLU A 265 -2.31 -39.00 -28.39
N LEU A 266 -1.41 -38.15 -27.90
CA LEU A 266 -1.53 -36.69 -27.98
C LEU A 266 -0.39 -36.14 -28.82
N GLU A 267 -0.70 -35.26 -29.76
CA GLU A 267 0.30 -34.50 -30.52
C GLU A 267 0.23 -33.02 -30.13
N PHE A 268 1.32 -32.51 -29.57
CA PHE A 268 1.50 -31.10 -29.26
C PHE A 268 2.28 -30.42 -30.38
N THR A 269 1.72 -29.34 -30.91
CA THR A 269 2.37 -28.53 -31.94
C THR A 269 2.82 -27.20 -31.37
N PHE A 270 4.11 -26.92 -31.51
CA PHE A 270 4.71 -25.64 -31.15
C PHE A 270 5.26 -24.93 -32.38
N SER A 271 5.09 -23.61 -32.43
CA SER A 271 5.71 -22.76 -33.44
C SER A 271 6.73 -21.81 -32.81
N SER A 272 7.90 -21.69 -33.44
CA SER A 272 9.00 -20.85 -32.96
C SER A 272 8.93 -19.45 -33.59
N LYS A 273 8.95 -18.42 -32.74
CA LYS A 273 9.10 -17.01 -33.11
C LYS A 273 10.43 -16.45 -32.57
N PRO A 274 10.93 -15.33 -33.10
CA PRO A 274 12.17 -14.72 -32.61
C PRO A 274 12.13 -14.40 -31.11
N GLU A 275 10.99 -13.94 -30.59
CA GLU A 275 10.84 -13.50 -29.20
C GLU A 275 10.33 -14.60 -28.25
N GLY A 276 9.90 -15.74 -28.78
CA GLY A 276 9.30 -16.80 -27.97
C GLY A 276 8.75 -17.96 -28.79
N TRP A 277 8.01 -18.84 -28.13
CA TRP A 277 7.33 -19.97 -28.75
C TRP A 277 5.81 -19.84 -28.62
N ILE A 278 5.09 -20.52 -29.50
CA ILE A 278 3.64 -20.57 -29.52
C ILE A 278 3.21 -22.01 -29.37
N ALA A 279 2.37 -22.31 -28.38
CA ALA A 279 1.60 -23.56 -28.40
C ALA A 279 0.39 -23.37 -29.33
N GLU A 280 0.38 -24.03 -30.48
CA GLU A 280 -0.65 -23.85 -31.49
C GLU A 280 -1.90 -24.65 -31.15
N ASN A 281 -1.76 -25.97 -31.05
CA ASN A 281 -2.84 -26.89 -30.76
C ASN A 281 -2.33 -28.16 -30.07
N VAL A 282 -3.28 -28.91 -29.52
CA VAL A 282 -3.10 -30.28 -29.07
C VAL A 282 -4.10 -31.14 -29.82
N ALA A 283 -3.61 -32.13 -30.54
CA ALA A 283 -4.43 -33.10 -31.27
C ALA A 283 -4.50 -34.42 -30.47
N LEU A 284 -5.66 -35.06 -30.52
CA LEU A 284 -5.92 -36.41 -30.05
C LEU A 284 -5.83 -37.35 -31.26
N LEU A 285 -5.00 -38.38 -31.16
CA LEU A 285 -4.90 -39.42 -32.16
C LEU A 285 -5.32 -40.78 -31.59
N GLU A 286 -6.05 -41.53 -32.41
CA GLU A 286 -6.40 -42.92 -32.18
C GLU A 286 -5.95 -43.72 -33.40
N TRP A 287 -5.15 -44.77 -33.17
CA TRP A 287 -4.58 -45.58 -34.25
C TRP A 287 -3.78 -44.79 -35.29
N GLY A 288 -3.16 -43.68 -34.87
CA GLY A 288 -2.35 -42.80 -35.72
C GLY A 288 -3.13 -41.79 -36.57
N GLU A 289 -4.46 -41.76 -36.47
CA GLU A 289 -5.30 -40.76 -37.14
C GLU A 289 -5.75 -39.67 -36.16
N GLU A 290 -5.74 -38.41 -36.58
CA GLU A 290 -6.31 -37.31 -35.80
C GLU A 290 -7.84 -37.48 -35.69
N VAL A 291 -8.33 -37.58 -34.46
CA VAL A 291 -9.76 -37.71 -34.15
C VAL A 291 -10.35 -36.45 -33.50
N GLY A 292 -9.51 -35.56 -33.00
CA GLY A 292 -9.93 -34.26 -32.46
C GLY A 292 -8.74 -33.35 -32.20
N HIS A 293 -8.98 -32.04 -32.09
CA HIS A 293 -7.95 -31.08 -31.70
C HIS A 293 -8.54 -29.91 -30.90
N THR A 294 -7.69 -29.30 -30.08
CA THR A 294 -8.01 -28.07 -29.36
C THR A 294 -6.92 -27.04 -29.59
N LYS A 295 -7.31 -25.85 -30.03
CA LYS A 295 -6.41 -24.72 -30.24
C LYS A 295 -6.04 -24.11 -28.90
N LEU A 296 -4.73 -23.94 -28.67
CA LEU A 296 -4.19 -23.24 -27.51
C LEU A 296 -3.94 -21.77 -27.85
N GLY A 297 -3.23 -21.49 -28.94
CA GLY A 297 -2.96 -20.13 -29.42
C GLY A 297 -2.18 -19.27 -28.42
N VAL A 298 -1.35 -19.87 -27.57
CA VAL A 298 -0.67 -19.18 -26.48
C VAL A 298 0.74 -18.81 -26.90
N THR A 299 1.10 -17.53 -26.79
CA THR A 299 2.47 -17.05 -27.04
C THR A 299 3.21 -16.86 -25.72
N VAL A 300 4.43 -17.40 -25.65
CA VAL A 300 5.23 -17.44 -24.43
C VAL A 300 6.66 -17.02 -24.78
N PRO A 301 7.26 -16.06 -24.07
CA PRO A 301 8.67 -15.71 -24.26
C PRO A 301 9.58 -16.92 -24.08
N TRP A 302 10.76 -16.87 -24.70
CA TRP A 302 11.80 -17.87 -24.43
C TRP A 302 12.15 -17.88 -22.93
N GLU A 303 12.66 -19.03 -22.47
CA GLU A 303 13.03 -19.29 -21.07
C GLU A 303 11.87 -19.28 -20.06
N HIS A 304 10.64 -19.06 -20.50
CA HIS A 304 9.45 -19.12 -19.65
C HIS A 304 8.64 -20.38 -19.91
N SER A 305 7.94 -20.85 -18.87
CA SER A 305 6.96 -21.93 -18.96
C SER A 305 5.55 -21.36 -18.95
N TYR A 306 4.62 -22.00 -19.63
CA TYR A 306 3.21 -21.66 -19.56
C TYR A 306 2.48 -22.61 -18.64
N ILE A 307 1.75 -22.10 -17.65
CA ILE A 307 0.97 -22.90 -16.71
C ILE A 307 -0.50 -22.52 -16.76
N CYS A 308 -1.38 -23.52 -16.86
CA CYS A 308 -2.82 -23.29 -16.82
C CYS A 308 -3.55 -24.23 -15.87
N GLY A 309 -4.44 -23.64 -15.08
CA GLY A 309 -5.35 -24.35 -14.18
C GLY A 309 -6.74 -24.59 -14.76
N GLU A 310 -7.03 -24.05 -15.95
CA GLU A 310 -8.25 -24.36 -16.69
C GLU A 310 -8.07 -25.68 -17.45
N PRO A 311 -9.08 -26.57 -17.41
CA PRO A 311 -8.96 -27.89 -18.01
C PRO A 311 -8.87 -27.79 -19.53
N LEU A 312 -7.81 -28.37 -20.11
CA LEU A 312 -7.73 -28.56 -21.56
C LEU A 312 -8.63 -29.73 -21.93
N THR A 313 -9.65 -29.47 -22.74
CA THR A 313 -10.61 -30.47 -23.20
C THR A 313 -10.39 -30.69 -24.69
N ILE A 314 -10.19 -31.94 -25.10
CA ILE A 314 -9.99 -32.34 -26.49
C ILE A 314 -11.10 -33.33 -26.81
N VAL A 315 -12.05 -32.90 -27.65
CA VAL A 315 -13.24 -33.70 -27.99
C VAL A 315 -12.94 -34.53 -29.23
N ASN A 316 -13.14 -35.84 -29.12
CA ASN A 316 -13.13 -36.75 -30.25
C ASN A 316 -14.40 -36.49 -31.10
N THR A 317 -14.18 -36.11 -32.35
CA THR A 317 -15.25 -35.75 -33.29
C THR A 317 -16.01 -36.95 -33.83
N ARG A 318 -15.48 -38.17 -33.70
CA ARG A 318 -16.09 -39.40 -34.22
C ARG A 318 -17.17 -39.94 -33.29
N ASP A 319 -16.89 -40.02 -32.00
CA ASP A 319 -17.76 -40.67 -31.01
C ASP A 319 -18.27 -39.73 -29.91
N GLY A 320 -17.79 -38.48 -29.88
CA GLY A 320 -18.15 -37.50 -28.86
C GLY A 320 -17.50 -37.74 -27.49
N SER A 321 -16.53 -38.66 -27.40
CA SER A 321 -15.70 -38.80 -26.22
C SER A 321 -14.77 -37.59 -26.05
N ALA A 322 -14.20 -37.39 -24.86
CA ALA A 322 -13.26 -36.30 -24.64
C ALA A 322 -12.13 -36.69 -23.70
N VAL A 323 -10.91 -36.31 -24.09
CA VAL A 323 -9.72 -36.35 -23.23
C VAL A 323 -9.57 -35.01 -22.55
N ILE A 324 -9.42 -35.02 -21.24
CA ILE A 324 -9.37 -33.83 -20.40
C ILE A 324 -8.09 -33.84 -19.56
N ILE A 325 -7.33 -32.75 -19.64
CA ILE A 325 -6.15 -32.49 -18.81
C ILE A 325 -6.52 -31.39 -17.83
N SER A 326 -6.60 -31.72 -16.55
CA SER A 326 -7.15 -30.81 -15.54
C SER A 326 -6.28 -29.56 -15.32
N GLN A 327 -4.96 -29.73 -15.33
CA GLN A 327 -3.99 -28.64 -15.29
C GLN A 327 -2.76 -29.04 -16.09
N TYR A 328 -2.08 -28.07 -16.69
CA TYR A 328 -0.92 -28.36 -17.52
C TYR A 328 0.13 -27.24 -17.40
N GLN A 329 1.40 -27.63 -17.48
CA GLN A 329 2.54 -26.73 -17.62
C GLN A 329 3.40 -27.17 -18.81
N LEU A 330 3.72 -26.24 -19.71
CA LEU A 330 4.39 -26.51 -20.98
C LEU A 330 5.61 -25.59 -21.11
N GLN A 331 6.69 -26.08 -21.70
CA GLN A 331 7.82 -25.26 -22.11
C GLN A 331 8.50 -25.86 -23.33
N SER A 332 8.61 -25.08 -24.42
CA SER A 332 9.37 -25.48 -25.61
C SER A 332 10.76 -24.84 -25.59
N PHE A 333 11.74 -25.53 -26.17
CA PHE A 333 13.12 -25.09 -26.28
C PHE A 333 13.49 -24.74 -27.71
N HIS A 334 14.47 -23.85 -27.83
CA HIS A 334 15.00 -23.42 -29.11
C HIS A 334 15.87 -24.51 -29.76
N SER A 335 15.66 -24.79 -31.05
CA SER A 335 16.42 -25.78 -31.82
C SER A 335 17.94 -25.57 -31.72
N ASP A 336 18.41 -24.32 -31.82
CA ASP A 336 19.86 -23.99 -31.78
C ASP A 336 20.52 -24.15 -30.41
N VAL A 337 19.74 -24.14 -29.32
CA VAL A 337 20.28 -24.33 -27.95
C VAL A 337 20.64 -25.79 -27.70
N TYR A 338 19.96 -26.73 -28.38
CA TYR A 338 20.21 -28.16 -28.19
C TYR A 338 21.46 -28.63 -28.92
N LEU A 339 21.72 -28.14 -30.14
CA LEU A 339 22.93 -28.48 -30.90
C LEU A 339 24.22 -28.00 -30.22
N ARG A 340 24.15 -27.03 -29.31
CA ARG A 340 25.31 -26.44 -28.63
C ARG A 340 25.62 -27.07 -27.26
N ASN A 341 24.64 -27.70 -26.61
CA ASN A 341 24.75 -28.22 -25.24
C ASN A 341 24.86 -29.77 -25.15
N SER A 342 24.92 -30.49 -26.27
CA SER A 342 25.18 -31.95 -26.27
C SER A 342 26.62 -32.35 -25.92
N SER A 343 27.52 -31.39 -25.65
CA SER A 343 28.87 -31.65 -25.14
C SER A 343 28.97 -31.33 -23.64
N GLY A 344 28.66 -32.34 -22.81
CA GLY A 344 29.19 -32.46 -21.44
C GLY A 344 28.46 -31.68 -20.33
N GLY A 345 27.39 -32.25 -19.79
CA GLY A 345 26.81 -31.84 -18.51
C GLY A 345 25.50 -32.57 -18.22
N ASN A 346 25.31 -33.04 -16.97
CA ASN A 346 24.05 -33.62 -16.50
C ASN A 346 22.95 -32.55 -16.51
N ASN A 347 22.36 -32.29 -17.68
CA ASN A 347 21.34 -31.28 -17.89
C ASN A 347 19.99 -31.80 -17.42
N THR A 348 19.72 -31.67 -16.13
CA THR A 348 18.35 -31.79 -15.62
C THR A 348 17.57 -30.56 -16.10
N HIS A 349 16.74 -30.76 -17.12
CA HIS A 349 15.88 -29.70 -17.66
C HIS A 349 14.82 -29.34 -16.61
N CYS A 350 14.84 -28.09 -16.16
CA CYS A 350 13.86 -27.54 -15.22
C CYS A 350 12.95 -26.55 -15.93
N PHE A 351 11.72 -26.40 -15.42
CA PHE A 351 10.84 -25.34 -15.89
C PHE A 351 11.42 -23.97 -15.53
N GLY A 352 11.42 -23.06 -16.50
CA GLY A 352 11.67 -21.64 -16.26
C GLY A 352 10.49 -20.96 -15.58
N PRO A 353 10.58 -19.64 -15.32
CA PRO A 353 9.52 -18.87 -14.67
C PRO A 353 8.16 -19.08 -15.34
N ALA A 354 7.11 -19.24 -14.53
CA ALA A 354 5.79 -19.62 -15.01
C ALA A 354 4.93 -18.40 -15.38
N ILE A 355 4.34 -18.43 -16.57
CA ILE A 355 3.33 -17.50 -17.06
C ILE A 355 1.98 -18.20 -16.94
N HIS A 356 1.10 -17.62 -16.13
CA HIS A 356 -0.22 -18.17 -15.87
C HIS A 356 -1.19 -17.91 -17.00
N CYS A 357 -2.08 -18.87 -17.26
CA CYS A 357 -3.20 -18.66 -18.18
C CYS A 357 -4.27 -17.73 -17.60
N GLY A 358 -5.01 -17.11 -18.52
CA GLY A 358 -6.10 -16.19 -18.21
C GLY A 358 -5.61 -14.74 -18.19
N PRO A 359 -6.30 -13.82 -18.89
CA PRO A 359 -6.02 -12.40 -18.73
C PRO A 359 -6.44 -11.98 -17.31
N TYR A 360 -5.64 -11.13 -16.66
CA TYR A 360 -6.02 -10.51 -15.37
C TYR A 360 -7.41 -9.85 -15.43
N PHE A 361 -7.82 -9.41 -16.62
CA PHE A 361 -9.14 -8.87 -16.91
C PHE A 361 -9.77 -9.59 -18.11
N ASN A 362 -10.88 -10.28 -17.90
CA ASN A 362 -11.72 -10.80 -18.98
C ASN A 362 -12.37 -9.62 -19.75
N SER A 363 -12.64 -9.77 -21.05
CA SER A 363 -13.38 -8.79 -21.86
C SER A 363 -14.69 -8.30 -21.20
N ARG A 364 -15.39 -9.17 -20.45
CA ARG A 364 -16.58 -8.79 -19.67
C ARG A 364 -16.24 -7.85 -18.50
N ILE A 365 -15.14 -8.10 -17.80
CA ILE A 365 -14.67 -7.26 -16.71
C ILE A 365 -14.18 -5.92 -17.26
N LEU A 366 -13.42 -5.95 -18.36
CA LEU A 366 -12.89 -4.76 -19.01
C LEU A 366 -14.00 -3.83 -19.51
N SER A 367 -15.03 -4.40 -20.15
CA SER A 367 -16.20 -3.63 -20.60
C SER A 367 -17.02 -3.06 -19.44
N GLY A 368 -17.22 -3.83 -18.37
CA GLY A 368 -17.86 -3.34 -17.15
C GLY A 368 -17.08 -2.19 -16.52
N LEU A 369 -15.76 -2.35 -16.38
CA LEU A 369 -14.86 -1.33 -15.84
C LEU A 369 -14.90 -0.06 -16.69
N MET A 370 -14.84 -0.17 -18.02
CA MET A 370 -15.00 0.96 -18.93
C MET A 370 -16.31 1.73 -18.70
N ILE A 371 -17.45 1.03 -18.59
CA ILE A 371 -18.76 1.67 -18.37
C ILE A 371 -18.79 2.36 -17.00
N THR A 372 -18.28 1.71 -15.94
CA THR A 372 -18.24 2.33 -14.60
C THR A 372 -17.36 3.58 -14.57
N PHE A 373 -16.22 3.59 -15.26
CA PHE A 373 -15.37 4.78 -15.39
C PHE A 373 -16.04 5.90 -16.17
N LEU A 374 -16.81 5.58 -17.22
CA LEU A 374 -17.57 6.56 -17.98
C LEU A 374 -18.64 7.23 -17.10
N PHE A 375 -19.42 6.45 -16.34
CA PHE A 375 -20.41 7.01 -15.42
C PHE A 375 -19.79 7.79 -14.27
N LEU A 376 -18.65 7.32 -13.74
CA LEU A 376 -17.90 8.07 -12.73
C LEU A 376 -17.41 9.42 -13.28
N GLY A 377 -17.01 9.47 -14.56
CA GLY A 377 -16.65 10.72 -15.24
C GLY A 377 -17.82 11.70 -15.34
N ILE A 378 -19.01 11.21 -15.69
CA ILE A 378 -20.22 12.04 -15.76
C ILE A 378 -20.62 12.54 -14.35
N LEU A 379 -20.58 11.66 -13.35
CA LEU A 379 -20.92 12.00 -11.96
C LEU A 379 -19.95 13.05 -11.41
N THR A 380 -18.64 12.86 -11.58
CA THR A 380 -17.64 13.83 -11.11
C THR A 380 -17.80 15.19 -11.78
N TYR A 381 -18.13 15.22 -13.09
CA TYR A 381 -18.47 16.46 -13.78
C TYR A 381 -19.70 17.15 -13.16
N GLY A 382 -20.75 16.39 -12.86
CA GLY A 382 -21.95 16.93 -12.18
C GLY A 382 -21.64 17.50 -10.79
N VAL A 383 -20.82 16.80 -10.00
CA VAL A 383 -20.39 17.28 -8.67
C VAL A 383 -19.58 18.57 -8.77
N ILE A 384 -18.69 18.69 -9.76
CA ILE A 384 -17.91 19.92 -9.98
C ILE A 384 -18.84 21.10 -10.31
N ILE A 385 -19.86 20.89 -11.14
CA ILE A 385 -20.85 21.93 -11.45
C ILE A 385 -21.62 22.35 -10.19
N LEU A 386 -22.09 21.38 -9.40
CA LEU A 386 -22.82 21.66 -8.15
C LEU A 386 -21.95 22.43 -7.14
N TYR A 387 -20.66 22.08 -7.04
CA TYR A 387 -19.73 22.79 -6.17
C TYR A 387 -19.48 24.23 -6.63
N ASN A 388 -19.66 24.52 -7.91
CA ASN A 388 -19.51 25.86 -8.49
C ASN A 388 -20.84 26.63 -8.59
N CYS A 389 -21.91 26.15 -7.94
CA CYS A 389 -23.12 26.93 -7.77
C CYS A 389 -22.87 28.04 -6.74
N ASN A 390 -22.42 29.20 -7.22
CA ASN A 390 -22.38 30.41 -6.41
C ASN A 390 -23.81 30.82 -6.06
N SER A 391 -24.13 30.80 -4.77
CA SER A 391 -25.34 31.42 -4.24
C SER A 391 -25.24 32.93 -4.42
N ASN A 392 -26.20 33.53 -5.11
CA ASN A 392 -26.25 34.97 -5.28
C ASN A 392 -26.71 35.58 -3.95
N ASP A 393 -25.80 36.24 -3.22
CA ASP A 393 -26.04 36.77 -1.87
C ASP A 393 -26.83 38.09 -1.87
N ARG A 394 -27.57 38.34 -2.97
CA ARG A 394 -28.22 39.61 -3.27
C ARG A 394 -29.73 39.41 -3.20
N TYR A 395 -30.28 39.55 -2.00
CA TYR A 395 -31.70 39.30 -1.76
C TYR A 395 -32.64 40.42 -2.24
N ASP A 396 -32.16 41.63 -2.57
CA ASP A 396 -33.09 42.77 -2.73
C ASP A 396 -33.06 43.61 -4.01
N ASP A 397 -32.01 43.61 -4.85
CA ASP A 397 -32.11 44.32 -6.15
C ASP A 397 -30.96 43.96 -7.10
N ALA A 398 -31.27 43.54 -8.33
CA ALA A 398 -30.26 43.24 -9.33
C ALA A 398 -29.59 44.52 -9.91
N GLN A 399 -30.23 45.68 -9.79
CA GLN A 399 -29.80 46.94 -10.45
C GLN A 399 -29.32 48.04 -9.49
N GLY A 400 -29.50 47.91 -8.17
CA GLY A 400 -29.09 48.94 -7.21
C GLY A 400 -27.57 49.13 -7.11
N LYS A 401 -27.07 50.35 -6.85
CA LYS A 401 -25.64 50.59 -6.57
C LYS A 401 -25.28 50.02 -5.19
N PRO A 402 -24.05 49.49 -4.99
CA PRO A 402 -23.63 48.96 -3.69
C PRO A 402 -23.64 50.07 -2.63
N LEU A 403 -24.23 49.79 -1.47
CA LEU A 403 -24.24 50.69 -0.32
C LEU A 403 -22.82 50.78 0.25
N VAL A 404 -22.15 51.90 -0.01
CA VAL A 404 -20.91 52.28 0.67
C VAL A 404 -21.32 52.94 1.98
N ILE A 405 -21.09 52.26 3.10
CA ILE A 405 -21.18 52.88 4.42
C ILE A 405 -19.96 53.79 4.55
N ALA A 406 -20.15 55.08 4.31
CA ALA A 406 -19.17 56.09 4.72
C ALA A 406 -19.27 56.21 6.25
N SER A 407 -18.28 55.67 6.95
CA SER A 407 -18.08 55.96 8.36
C SER A 407 -17.44 57.34 8.49
N ASP A 408 -18.26 58.39 8.59
CA ASP A 408 -17.78 59.70 9.00
C ASP A 408 -17.40 59.64 10.49
N MET A 409 -16.10 59.83 10.74
CA MET A 409 -15.53 60.12 12.05
C MET A 409 -16.01 61.50 12.50
N HIS A 410 -16.59 61.56 13.70
CA HIS A 410 -16.56 62.73 14.56
C HIS A 410 -16.10 62.34 15.96
#